data_AF-A0A961UX62-F1
#
_entry.id   AF-A0A961UX62-F1
#
_cell.length_a   1.000
_cell.length_b   1.000
_cell.length_c   1.000
_cell.angle_alpha   90.00
_cell.angle_beta   90.00
_cell.angle_gamma   90.00
#
_symmetry.space_group_name_H-M   'P 1'
#
loop_
_entity.id
_entity.type
_entity.pdbx_description
1 polymer ?
#
loop_
_entity_poly.entity_id
_entity_poly.type
_entity_poly.pdbx_seq_one_letter_code
_entity_poly.pdbx_strand_id
1 'polypeptide(L)'
;MRIERHYTKKGENAYAGIEFRTTKSEIRNPDGSIVFKLDNIEVPATWSQVASDILAQKYFRKAGVPARLKRIEENSVPSFLWRSVPDEAALAALPADERSGSERDSRQVFDR
;
A
#
# COMPACT_ATOMS: atom_id res chain seq x y z
N MET A 1 -26.63 -11.23 -6.96
CA MET A 1 -26.00 -10.11 -7.70
C MET A 1 -24.98 -10.68 -8.69
N ARG A 2 -25.05 -10.32 -9.98
CA ARG A 2 -24.09 -10.76 -11.01
C ARG A 2 -23.33 -9.53 -11.49
N ILE A 3 -22.04 -9.43 -11.13
CA ILE A 3 -21.15 -8.35 -11.55
C ILE A 3 -20.25 -8.89 -12.66
N GLU A 4 -20.30 -8.26 -13.81
CA GLU A 4 -19.37 -8.54 -14.91
C GLU A 4 -17.97 -8.03 -14.58
N ARG A 5 -16.95 -8.85 -14.83
CA ARG A 5 -15.55 -8.51 -14.52
C ARG A 5 -14.83 -8.12 -15.79
N HIS A 6 -14.22 -6.95 -15.80
CA HIS A 6 -13.39 -6.48 -16.94
C HIS A 6 -11.88 -6.64 -16.67
N TYR A 7 -11.43 -6.31 -15.46
CA TYR A 7 -10.00 -6.27 -15.11
C TYR A 7 -9.58 -7.31 -14.07
N THR A 8 -10.52 -8.17 -13.63
CA THR A 8 -10.26 -9.20 -12.63
C THR A 8 -10.81 -10.54 -13.10
N LYS A 9 -10.29 -11.64 -12.53
CA LYS A 9 -10.83 -12.98 -12.75
C LYS A 9 -11.55 -13.48 -11.51
N LYS A 10 -12.50 -14.39 -11.68
CA LYS A 10 -13.23 -14.97 -10.55
C LYS A 10 -12.28 -15.86 -9.75
N GLY A 11 -12.24 -15.68 -8.43
CA GLY A 11 -11.40 -16.46 -7.53
C GLY A 11 -9.96 -15.94 -7.37
N GLU A 12 -9.59 -14.90 -8.10
CA GLU A 12 -8.26 -14.27 -7.99
C GLU A 12 -8.33 -12.99 -7.15
N ASN A 13 -7.18 -12.62 -6.57
CA ASN A 13 -7.01 -11.33 -5.91
C ASN A 13 -7.17 -10.17 -6.92
N ALA A 14 -7.65 -9.01 -6.46
CA ALA A 14 -7.78 -7.78 -7.23
C ALA A 14 -6.46 -7.35 -7.92
N TYR A 15 -5.32 -7.68 -7.33
CA TYR A 15 -3.99 -7.34 -7.86
C TYR A 15 -3.36 -8.42 -8.75
N ALA A 16 -3.97 -9.59 -8.93
CA ALA A 16 -3.32 -10.76 -9.55
C ALA A 16 -2.86 -10.55 -10.99
N GLY A 17 -3.55 -9.69 -11.75
CA GLY A 17 -3.19 -9.36 -13.14
C GLY A 17 -2.26 -8.14 -13.28
N ILE A 18 -1.79 -7.57 -12.17
CA ILE A 18 -0.97 -6.37 -12.16
C ILE A 18 0.45 -6.74 -11.79
N GLU A 19 1.40 -6.49 -12.70
CA GLU A 19 2.81 -6.59 -12.40
C GLU A 19 3.25 -5.40 -11.56
N PHE A 20 4.08 -5.64 -10.54
CA PHE A 20 4.66 -4.60 -9.69
C PHE A 20 6.17 -4.56 -9.90
N ARG A 21 6.72 -3.34 -9.89
CA ARG A 21 8.16 -3.10 -9.94
C ARG A 21 8.60 -2.30 -8.72
N THR A 22 9.83 -2.55 -8.30
CA THR A 22 10.49 -1.72 -7.28
C THR A 22 11.08 -0.47 -7.93
N THR A 23 10.87 0.68 -7.32
CA THR A 23 11.48 1.95 -7.74
C THR A 23 11.86 2.80 -6.53
N LYS A 24 12.39 4.00 -6.77
CA LYS A 24 12.59 5.04 -5.76
C LYS A 24 11.84 6.30 -6.15
N SER A 25 11.47 7.11 -5.16
CA SER A 25 11.02 8.48 -5.36
C SER A 25 12.05 9.43 -4.78
N GLU A 26 12.47 10.42 -5.56
CA GLU A 26 13.54 11.34 -5.17
C GLU A 26 13.28 12.73 -5.76
N ILE A 27 13.27 13.74 -4.90
CA ILE A 27 13.08 15.14 -5.28
C ILE A 27 14.34 15.89 -4.88
N ARG A 28 14.89 16.64 -5.83
CA ARG A 28 16.09 17.46 -5.65
C ARG A 28 15.79 18.94 -5.85
N ASN A 29 16.53 19.78 -5.14
CA ASN A 29 16.63 21.20 -5.40
C ASN A 29 17.45 21.45 -6.68
N PRO A 30 17.39 22.67 -7.27
CA PRO A 30 18.22 23.03 -8.42
C PRO A 30 19.73 22.90 -8.17
N ASP A 31 20.17 23.04 -6.93
CA ASP A 31 21.56 22.85 -6.50
C ASP A 31 21.97 21.36 -6.35
N GLY A 32 21.04 20.43 -6.60
CA GLY A 32 21.26 18.98 -6.52
C GLY A 32 21.03 18.37 -5.13
N SER A 33 20.78 19.17 -4.09
CA SER A 33 20.49 18.66 -2.74
C SER A 33 19.14 17.93 -2.69
N ILE A 34 19.03 16.91 -1.84
CA ILE A 34 17.84 16.04 -1.75
C ILE A 34 16.83 16.67 -0.79
N VAL A 35 15.62 16.93 -1.30
CA VAL A 35 14.47 17.43 -0.52
C VAL A 35 13.66 16.28 0.06
N PHE A 36 13.50 15.21 -0.73
CA PHE A 36 12.77 14.03 -0.33
C PHE A 36 13.37 12.81 -1.04
N LYS A 37 13.48 11.70 -0.31
CA LYS A 37 13.88 10.43 -0.88
C LYS A 37 13.15 9.31 -0.17
N LEU A 38 12.60 8.39 -0.94
CA LEU A 38 12.06 7.13 -0.47
C LEU A 38 12.47 6.03 -1.45
N ASP A 39 13.30 5.11 -0.96
CA ASP A 39 13.79 3.98 -1.75
C ASP A 39 12.89 2.75 -1.55
N ASN A 40 13.03 1.79 -2.47
CA ASN A 40 12.41 0.47 -2.42
C ASN A 40 10.88 0.52 -2.31
N ILE A 41 10.24 1.35 -3.14
CA ILE A 41 8.78 1.41 -3.22
C ILE A 41 8.24 0.46 -4.28
N GLU A 42 7.16 -0.25 -3.97
CA GLU A 42 6.47 -1.13 -4.90
C GLU A 42 5.26 -0.44 -5.53
N VAL A 43 5.29 -0.33 -6.86
CA VAL A 43 4.25 0.32 -7.67
C VAL A 43 3.94 -0.54 -8.90
N PRO A 44 2.75 -0.41 -9.50
CA PRO A 44 2.46 -1.08 -10.77
C PRO A 44 3.52 -0.78 -11.83
N ALA A 45 3.97 -1.80 -12.54
CA ALA A 45 5.05 -1.70 -13.52
C ALA A 45 4.74 -0.69 -14.63
N THR A 46 3.47 -0.56 -14.99
CA THR A 46 2.96 0.36 -16.01
C THR A 46 2.92 1.83 -15.58
N TRP A 47 3.10 2.13 -14.30
CA TRP A 47 3.08 3.52 -13.83
C TRP A 47 4.35 4.26 -14.21
N SER A 48 4.17 5.50 -14.67
CA SER A 48 5.27 6.42 -14.90
C SER A 48 6.00 6.76 -13.60
N GLN A 49 7.23 7.23 -13.72
CA GLN A 49 7.99 7.72 -12.56
C GLN A 49 7.24 8.87 -11.86
N VAL A 50 6.66 9.79 -12.63
CA VAL A 50 5.85 10.90 -12.09
C VAL A 50 4.66 10.40 -11.25
N ALA A 51 3.94 9.37 -11.70
CA ALA A 51 2.85 8.78 -10.93
C ALA A 51 3.35 8.14 -9.62
N SER A 52 4.50 7.47 -9.69
CA SER A 52 5.16 6.87 -8.51
C SER A 52 5.59 7.95 -7.50
N ASP A 53 6.12 9.07 -7.98
CA ASP A 53 6.54 10.20 -7.15
C ASP A 53 5.35 10.90 -6.48
N ILE A 54 4.26 11.12 -7.22
CA ILE A 54 3.03 11.71 -6.66
C ILE A 54 2.47 10.81 -5.55
N LEU A 55 2.44 9.49 -5.76
CA LEU A 55 2.00 8.54 -4.73
C LEU A 55 2.86 8.67 -3.46
N ALA A 56 4.18 8.57 -3.62
CA ALA A 56 5.12 8.59 -2.50
C ALA A 56 5.10 9.93 -1.74
N GLN A 57 4.89 11.05 -2.43
CA GLN A 57 4.91 12.37 -1.81
C GLN A 57 3.57 12.73 -1.15
N LYS A 58 2.44 12.41 -1.79
CA LYS A 58 1.12 12.91 -1.38
C LYS A 58 0.32 11.93 -0.54
N TYR A 59 0.48 10.63 -0.76
CA TYR A 59 -0.43 9.61 -0.21
C TYR A 59 0.22 8.66 0.78
N PHE A 60 1.52 8.41 0.64
CA PHE A 60 2.26 7.57 1.59
C PHE A 60 2.34 8.23 2.97
N ARG A 61 1.81 7.54 3.97
CA ARG A 61 1.99 7.89 5.38
C ARG A 61 3.43 7.59 5.79
N LYS A 62 4.07 8.56 6.42
CA LYS A 62 5.47 8.46 6.86
C LYS A 62 5.66 7.67 8.17
N ALA A 63 4.61 7.56 8.98
CA ALA A 63 4.64 6.85 10.27
C ALA A 63 3.23 6.45 10.69
N GLY A 64 3.14 5.57 11.69
CA GLY A 64 1.89 5.18 12.33
C GLY A 64 1.05 4.18 11.53
N VAL A 65 1.60 3.59 10.46
CA VAL A 65 0.92 2.52 9.72
C VAL A 65 1.25 1.19 10.38
N PRO A 66 0.25 0.42 10.87
CA PRO A 66 0.50 -0.89 11.48
C PRO A 66 1.14 -1.87 10.49
N ALA A 67 2.16 -2.60 10.94
CA ALA A 67 2.84 -3.59 10.10
C ALA A 67 1.99 -4.84 9.79
N ARG A 68 0.93 -5.06 10.58
CA ARG A 68 -0.02 -6.18 10.46
C ARG A 68 -1.44 -5.67 10.66
N LEU A 69 -2.32 -6.02 9.73
CA LEU A 69 -3.73 -5.68 9.75
C LEU A 69 -4.56 -6.96 9.67
N LYS A 70 -5.76 -6.92 10.23
CA LYS A 70 -6.80 -7.95 10.06
C LYS A 70 -8.11 -7.30 9.66
N ARG A 71 -8.92 -8.00 8.89
CA ARG A 71 -10.29 -7.57 8.57
C ARG A 71 -11.23 -7.86 9.73
N ILE A 72 -12.18 -6.97 9.97
CA ILE A 72 -13.27 -7.19 10.93
C ILE A 72 -14.52 -7.64 10.19
N GLU A 73 -15.16 -8.68 10.69
CA GLU A 73 -16.45 -9.14 10.18
C GLU A 73 -17.53 -8.06 10.40
N GLU A 74 -18.11 -7.60 9.29
CA GLU A 74 -19.20 -6.65 9.25
C GLU A 74 -20.39 -7.34 8.57
N ASN A 75 -21.34 -7.86 9.34
CA ASN A 75 -22.44 -8.72 8.84
C ASN A 75 -23.32 -8.05 7.76
N SER A 76 -23.38 -6.73 7.74
CA SER A 76 -24.11 -5.94 6.73
C SER A 76 -23.29 -5.63 5.48
N VAL A 77 -22.00 -5.99 5.46
CA VAL A 77 -21.05 -5.66 4.40
C VAL A 77 -20.49 -6.96 3.81
N PRO A 78 -20.43 -7.10 2.48
CA PRO A 78 -19.78 -8.25 1.87
C PRO A 78 -18.32 -8.38 2.33
N SER A 79 -17.84 -9.60 2.58
CA SER A 79 -16.53 -9.85 3.20
C SER A 79 -15.31 -9.28 2.46
N PHE A 80 -15.46 -8.99 1.16
CA PHE A 80 -14.41 -8.36 0.38
C PHE A 80 -14.30 -6.83 0.59
N LEU A 81 -15.28 -6.21 1.26
CA LEU A 81 -15.31 -4.78 1.62
C LEU A 81 -15.14 -4.53 3.11
N TRP A 82 -14.92 -5.57 3.91
CA TRP A 82 -14.66 -5.43 5.34
C TRP A 82 -13.45 -4.55 5.61
N ARG A 83 -13.61 -3.62 6.54
CA ARG A 83 -12.52 -2.73 6.94
C ARG A 83 -11.40 -3.48 7.64
N SER A 84 -10.19 -2.95 7.52
CA SER A 84 -8.99 -3.43 8.21
C SER A 84 -8.77 -2.69 9.53
N VAL A 85 -8.22 -3.38 10.53
CA VAL A 85 -7.74 -2.81 11.80
C VAL A 85 -6.37 -3.37 12.17
N PRO A 86 -5.59 -2.71 13.06
CA PRO A 86 -4.37 -3.29 13.60
C PRO A 86 -4.63 -4.68 14.20
N ASP A 87 -3.82 -5.65 13.83
CA ASP A 87 -3.86 -6.96 14.45
C ASP A 87 -2.96 -6.99 15.68
N GLU A 88 -3.49 -6.60 16.83
CA GLU A 88 -2.72 -6.46 18.09
C GLU A 88 -1.96 -7.73 18.48
N ALA A 89 -2.52 -8.92 18.22
CA ALA A 89 -1.86 -10.18 18.54
C ALA A 89 -0.65 -10.44 17.63
N ALA A 90 -0.82 -10.24 16.32
CA ALA A 90 0.29 -10.36 15.36
C ALA A 90 1.35 -9.26 15.56
N LEU A 91 0.94 -8.05 15.94
CA LEU A 91 1.86 -6.95 16.26
C LEU A 91 2.63 -7.21 17.55
N ALA A 92 2.03 -7.85 18.57
CA ALA A 92 2.72 -8.18 19.82
C ALA A 92 3.91 -9.12 19.61
N ALA A 93 3.88 -9.95 18.55
CA ALA A 93 4.98 -10.83 18.17
C ALA A 93 6.17 -10.10 17.50
N LEU A 94 6.01 -8.82 17.12
CA LEU A 94 7.07 -8.00 16.53
C LEU A 94 7.77 -7.14 17.59
N PRO A 95 9.06 -6.81 17.38
CA PRO A 95 9.76 -5.75 18.12
C PRO A 95 8.95 -4.45 18.11
N ALA A 96 8.98 -3.70 19.22
CA ALA A 96 8.11 -2.53 19.41
C ALA A 96 8.30 -1.45 18.32
N ASP A 97 9.53 -1.29 17.84
CA ASP A 97 9.96 -0.39 16.77
C ASP A 97 9.53 -0.86 15.37
N GLU A 98 9.16 -2.13 15.20
CA GLU A 98 8.67 -2.68 13.93
C GLU A 98 7.14 -2.77 13.84
N ARG A 99 6.42 -2.49 14.94
CA ARG A 99 4.94 -2.60 14.96
C ARG A 99 4.24 -1.56 14.10
N SER A 100 4.88 -0.42 13.86
CA SER A 100 4.37 0.62 12.98
C SER A 100 5.47 1.22 12.13
N GLY A 101 5.14 1.68 10.92
CA GLY A 101 6.13 2.24 10.01
C GLY A 101 5.55 3.19 8.97
N SER A 102 6.32 3.39 7.91
CA SER A 102 5.92 4.14 6.71
C SER A 102 5.33 3.20 5.66
N GLU A 103 4.47 3.73 4.79
CA GLU A 103 4.06 3.02 3.57
C GLU A 103 5.21 2.99 2.55
N ARG A 104 5.38 1.82 1.92
CA ARG A 104 6.35 1.61 0.83
C ARG A 104 5.76 0.85 -0.35
N ASP A 105 4.53 0.39 -0.23
CA ASP A 105 3.85 -0.35 -1.27
C ASP A 105 2.52 0.35 -1.59
N SER A 106 2.30 0.63 -2.87
CA SER A 106 1.07 1.25 -3.36
C SER A 106 -0.20 0.52 -2.91
N ARG A 107 -0.15 -0.81 -2.75
CA ARG A 107 -1.28 -1.62 -2.26
C ARG A 107 -1.71 -1.21 -0.85
N GLN A 108 -0.77 -0.81 0.01
CA GLN A 108 -1.07 -0.37 1.38
C GLN A 108 -1.98 0.87 1.40
N VAL A 109 -1.88 1.75 0.41
CA VAL A 109 -2.73 2.95 0.31
C VAL A 109 -4.19 2.57 0.03
N PHE A 110 -4.40 1.50 -0.74
CA PHE A 110 -5.72 1.02 -1.15
C PHE A 110 -6.36 0.08 -0.12
N ASP A 111 -5.54 -0.65 0.65
CA ASP A 111 -6.00 -1.70 1.58
C ASP A 111 -6.06 -1.25 3.06
N ARG A 112 -5.59 -0.03 3.37
CA ARG A 112 -5.61 0.54 4.74
C ARG A 112 -7.00 0.93 5.24
#